data_AF-A0AA96HMD6-F1
#
_entry.id   AF-A0AA96HMD6-F1
#
_cell.length_a   1.000
_cell.length_b   1.000
_cell.length_c   1.000
_cell.angle_alpha   90.00
_cell.angle_beta   90.00
_cell.angle_gamma   90.00
#
_symmetry.space_group_name_H-M   'P 1'
#
loop_
_entity.id
_entity.type
_entity.pdbx_description
1 polymer ?
#
loop_
_entity_poly.entity_id
_entity_poly.type
_entity_poly.pdbx_seq_one_letter_code
_entity_poly.pdbx_strand_id
1 'polypeptide(L)'
;MFKQIALSCLLLTSFFSTLSYANNNDALEVAYNKFKNDLNGDLIFQNLHRFGFGYNPLLNTTDDKITGFIELNFATQQASGEINSTDPTLQADLWLVRNTVGSNGTVRPEIIDTRIKVGEFVFNGNNKHIVAPVNFNVEFDFDFVIVTPRGVDPVNGVLASGARTLFEKRFYREKFNQPSNFASLNAEGTVAATDDELVKFGAHLFFNETFGGNGRTCGTCHRAENNFSLDADFIATLDSNDPLFVHERVPQLALLEDATLLRTEGLIKENIDGFDDLANKFVMRSVNHLSSIAVVVSRASNTDPTPHGLGWSGDGSPGRGTLAEFVFGAINQHFPLSLNRTPGTDFRIPRQREVEALEAFQLSIGQQDFVNGMFAITFRNQTTQNGMNIMLSDSCFACHGSMFENNAEFDTGTVNRPSASHLPFDDGNDFEGSEDFNSQTLLHAADTAPYFHNNSAQTLEEAILHYASDAFALSPEGNRFGKIEFTPTQLADITDFMRSVNVLDNMQQVRKNFTYIAANPDKDSDAIVAMCKGDLNDVIRVLDDQNLYPQLKAQIQQVIAVLEMAKDFTGANKTSYFNYMIDVLTAGKDQIMLENPAQVF
;
A
#
# COMPACT_ATOMS: atom_id res chain seq x y z
N MET A 1 33.96 20.72 -6.00
CA MET A 1 33.57 19.96 -4.79
C MET A 1 32.72 18.75 -5.19
N PHE A 2 33.21 17.92 -6.13
CA PHE A 2 32.41 16.87 -6.81
C PHE A 2 33.16 15.53 -6.95
N LYS A 3 34.19 15.29 -6.14
CA LYS A 3 35.05 14.09 -6.23
C LYS A 3 35.09 13.23 -4.97
N GLN A 4 34.17 13.45 -4.02
CA GLN A 4 34.20 12.77 -2.72
C GLN A 4 32.99 11.87 -2.43
N ILE A 5 32.03 11.76 -3.36
CA ILE A 5 30.82 10.91 -3.18
C ILE A 5 31.03 9.47 -3.71
N ALA A 6 31.97 9.26 -4.65
CA ALA A 6 32.19 7.94 -5.25
C ALA A 6 32.98 6.94 -4.35
N LEU A 7 33.56 7.39 -3.23
CA LEU A 7 34.43 6.54 -2.41
C LEU A 7 33.75 5.95 -1.16
N SER A 8 32.52 6.34 -0.86
CA SER A 8 31.75 5.81 0.29
C SER A 8 30.93 4.56 -0.04
N CYS A 9 30.79 4.19 -1.32
CA CYS A 9 30.04 2.99 -1.75
C CYS A 9 30.83 1.67 -1.69
N LEU A 10 32.12 1.70 -1.36
CA LEU A 10 33.01 0.51 -1.42
C LEU A 10 33.25 -0.18 -0.07
N LEU A 11 32.62 0.27 1.03
CA LEU A 11 32.85 -0.28 2.39
C LEU A 11 31.63 -0.96 3.02
N LEU A 12 30.53 -1.16 2.30
CA LEU A 12 29.32 -1.87 2.77
C LEU A 12 29.23 -3.33 2.28
N THR A 13 30.35 -3.96 1.94
CA THR A 13 30.38 -5.37 1.48
C THR A 13 30.30 -6.41 2.61
N SER A 14 29.88 -6.03 3.82
CA SER A 14 29.84 -6.94 4.97
C SER A 14 28.51 -6.94 5.74
N PHE A 15 27.38 -6.80 5.04
CA PHE A 15 26.05 -7.16 5.57
C PHE A 15 25.14 -7.66 4.43
N PHE A 16 25.63 -8.56 3.58
CA PHE A 16 24.73 -9.39 2.77
C PHE A 16 24.24 -10.53 3.65
N SER A 17 23.17 -10.31 4.41
CA SER A 17 22.28 -11.42 4.75
C SER A 17 21.70 -11.90 3.42
N THR A 18 22.18 -13.04 2.96
CA THR A 18 21.55 -13.81 1.89
C THR A 18 20.18 -14.28 2.36
N LEU A 19 19.19 -13.37 2.32
CA LEU A 19 17.79 -13.76 2.24
C LEU A 19 17.58 -14.27 0.83
N SER A 20 17.93 -15.54 0.64
CA SER A 20 17.59 -16.29 -0.55
C SER A 20 16.07 -16.22 -0.75
N TYR A 21 15.62 -15.69 -1.89
CA TYR A 21 14.24 -15.79 -2.36
C TYR A 21 13.83 -17.25 -2.74
N ALA A 22 14.67 -18.21 -2.38
CA ALA A 22 14.56 -19.64 -2.69
C ALA A 22 13.94 -20.49 -1.55
N ASN A 23 13.44 -19.88 -0.48
CA ASN A 23 12.75 -20.62 0.59
C ASN A 23 11.26 -20.34 0.56
N ASN A 24 10.47 -21.40 0.80
CA ASN A 24 9.01 -21.47 0.97
C ASN A 24 8.45 -20.58 2.09
N ASN A 25 8.98 -19.38 2.28
CA ASN A 25 8.58 -18.47 3.34
C ASN A 25 7.32 -17.73 2.90
N ASP A 26 6.38 -17.68 3.82
CA ASP A 26 5.15 -16.93 3.65
C ASP A 26 5.44 -15.44 3.37
N ALA A 27 4.67 -14.83 2.47
CA ALA A 27 4.88 -13.44 2.06
C ALA A 27 4.83 -12.47 3.24
N LEU A 28 3.83 -12.64 4.12
CA LEU A 28 3.66 -11.83 5.31
C LEU A 28 4.84 -11.99 6.28
N GLU A 29 5.41 -13.20 6.35
CA GLU A 29 6.59 -13.48 7.16
C GLU A 29 7.83 -12.75 6.63
N VAL A 30 8.00 -12.65 5.32
CA VAL A 30 9.09 -11.88 4.71
C VAL A 30 8.94 -10.40 5.05
N ALA A 31 7.76 -9.81 4.85
CA ALA A 31 7.49 -8.41 5.19
C ALA A 31 7.66 -8.13 6.69
N TYR A 32 7.22 -9.05 7.56
CA TYR A 32 7.40 -8.91 9.01
C TYR A 32 8.88 -8.96 9.42
N ASN A 33 9.67 -9.87 8.84
CA ASN A 33 11.09 -9.95 9.13
C ASN A 33 11.85 -8.70 8.67
N LYS A 34 11.44 -8.11 7.53
CA LYS A 34 11.94 -6.80 7.10
C LYS A 34 11.66 -5.73 8.15
N PHE A 35 10.39 -5.55 8.52
CA PHE A 35 9.98 -4.62 9.57
C PHE A 35 10.79 -4.79 10.86
N LYS A 36 10.98 -6.04 11.30
CA LYS A 36 11.78 -6.36 12.50
C LYS A 36 13.25 -5.99 12.34
N ASN A 37 13.84 -6.20 11.17
CA ASN A 37 15.23 -5.84 10.91
C ASN A 37 15.41 -4.32 10.90
N ASP A 38 14.49 -3.58 10.28
CA ASP A 38 14.50 -2.12 10.24
C ASP A 38 14.41 -1.54 11.67
N LEU A 39 13.54 -2.09 12.52
CA LEU A 39 13.45 -1.70 13.94
C LEU A 39 14.69 -2.06 14.76
N ASN A 40 15.27 -3.25 14.57
CA ASN A 40 16.43 -3.69 15.35
C ASN A 40 17.71 -2.92 15.02
N GLY A 41 17.82 -2.39 13.79
CA GLY A 41 18.92 -1.51 13.37
C GLY A 41 18.91 -0.15 14.06
N ASP A 42 17.77 0.27 14.61
CA ASP A 42 17.63 1.53 15.33
C ASP A 42 17.84 1.34 16.85
N LEU A 43 19.00 1.79 17.32
CA LEU A 43 19.42 1.73 18.72
C LEU A 43 18.46 2.49 19.66
N ILE A 44 17.67 3.44 19.16
CA ILE A 44 16.70 4.22 19.94
C ILE A 44 15.48 3.34 20.27
N PHE A 45 14.96 2.57 19.31
CA PHE A 45 13.81 1.68 19.49
C PHE A 45 14.01 0.55 20.51
N GLN A 46 15.27 0.22 20.84
CA GLN A 46 15.54 -0.79 21.85
C GLN A 46 14.99 -0.40 23.23
N ASN A 47 15.01 0.90 23.56
CA ASN A 47 14.66 1.43 24.88
C ASN A 47 13.52 2.47 24.88
N LEU A 48 13.26 3.11 23.74
CA LEU A 48 12.27 4.18 23.59
C LEU A 48 11.41 3.91 22.35
N HIS A 49 10.09 3.88 22.49
CA HIS A 49 9.19 3.76 21.36
C HIS A 49 8.31 4.97 21.23
N ARG A 50 8.41 5.68 20.11
CA ARG A 50 7.50 6.77 19.77
C ARG A 50 6.32 6.24 18.97
N PHE A 51 5.13 6.72 19.32
CA PHE A 51 3.87 6.34 18.70
C PHE A 51 3.03 7.60 18.44
N GLY A 52 2.64 7.83 17.20
CA GLY A 52 1.85 8.98 16.79
C GLY A 52 0.35 8.84 17.11
N PHE A 53 -0.36 9.95 17.13
CA PHE A 53 -1.82 9.99 17.08
C PHE A 53 -2.25 11.26 16.36
N GLY A 54 -3.45 11.25 15.77
CA GLY A 54 -3.97 12.41 15.07
C GLY A 54 -5.48 12.40 14.89
N TYR A 55 -5.95 13.40 14.16
CA TYR A 55 -7.35 13.61 13.89
C TYR A 55 -7.93 12.47 13.05
N ASN A 56 -9.02 11.88 13.51
CA ASN A 56 -9.76 10.89 12.74
C ASN A 56 -11.23 11.33 12.64
N PRO A 57 -11.72 11.77 11.47
CA PRO A 57 -13.07 12.30 11.31
C PRO A 57 -14.17 11.27 11.63
N LEU A 58 -13.82 9.98 11.64
CA LEU A 58 -14.76 8.90 11.94
C LEU A 58 -14.79 8.52 13.42
N LEU A 59 -13.88 9.04 14.24
CA LEU A 59 -13.81 8.77 15.68
C LEU A 59 -13.99 10.04 16.51
N ASN A 60 -13.50 11.16 16.00
CA ASN A 60 -13.42 12.42 16.73
C ASN A 60 -14.78 13.03 17.01
N THR A 61 -14.84 13.78 18.11
CA THR A 61 -16.05 14.47 18.58
C THR A 61 -15.99 15.99 18.37
N THR A 62 -14.91 16.48 17.78
CA THR A 62 -14.63 17.89 17.51
C THR A 62 -13.86 18.03 16.21
N ASP A 63 -13.99 19.17 15.53
CA ASP A 63 -13.29 19.45 14.26
C ASP A 63 -11.85 19.97 14.43
N ASP A 64 -11.33 20.08 15.67
CA ASP A 64 -9.92 20.47 15.88
C ASP A 64 -8.99 19.36 15.36
N LYS A 65 -8.19 19.68 14.33
CA LYS A 65 -7.25 18.77 13.66
C LYS A 65 -6.01 18.52 14.54
N ILE A 66 -6.22 17.89 15.70
CA ILE A 66 -5.19 17.59 16.70
C ILE A 66 -4.21 16.54 16.18
N THR A 67 -2.92 16.74 16.43
CA THR A 67 -1.86 15.74 16.19
C THR A 67 -0.91 15.67 17.37
N GLY A 68 -0.14 14.59 17.46
CA GLY A 68 0.86 14.46 18.51
C GLY A 68 1.50 13.10 18.54
N PHE A 69 2.22 12.84 19.63
CA PHE A 69 2.89 11.57 19.85
C PHE A 69 3.03 11.26 21.35
N ILE A 70 3.20 9.98 21.64
CA ILE A 70 3.64 9.46 22.94
C ILE A 70 4.95 8.70 22.74
N GLU A 71 5.88 8.84 23.66
CA GLU A 71 7.09 8.06 23.78
C GLU A 71 7.01 7.16 25.01
N LEU A 72 7.19 5.86 24.81
CA LEU A 72 7.23 4.86 25.87
C LEU A 72 8.68 4.49 26.14
N ASN A 73 9.21 4.90 27.30
CA ASN A 73 10.55 4.54 27.73
C ASN A 73 10.51 3.27 28.59
N PHE A 74 11.00 2.18 28.02
CA PHE A 74 10.97 0.86 28.65
C PHE A 74 11.98 0.73 29.80
N ALA A 75 13.07 1.50 29.77
CA ALA A 75 14.09 1.45 30.80
C ALA A 75 13.66 2.22 32.06
N THR A 76 13.05 3.38 31.90
CA THR A 76 12.65 4.25 33.02
C THR A 76 11.21 4.03 33.48
N GLN A 77 10.44 3.25 32.73
CA GLN A 77 9.01 3.06 32.95
C GLN A 77 8.22 4.38 32.94
N GLN A 78 8.44 5.19 31.91
CA GLN A 78 7.75 6.47 31.74
C GLN A 78 7.13 6.58 30.35
N ALA A 79 5.97 7.26 30.30
CA ALA A 79 5.44 7.83 29.07
C ALA A 79 5.72 9.33 29.06
N SER A 80 6.30 9.82 27.97
CA SER A 80 6.34 11.24 27.60
C SER A 80 5.50 11.48 26.35
N GLY A 81 5.16 12.71 26.02
CA GLY A 81 4.43 12.97 24.78
C GLY A 81 4.05 14.42 24.60
N GLU A 82 3.82 14.82 23.36
CA GLU A 82 3.37 16.17 23.00
C GLU A 82 2.09 16.10 22.19
N ILE A 83 1.28 17.14 22.34
CA ILE A 83 0.06 17.37 21.55
C ILE A 83 0.11 18.77 20.96
N ASN A 84 -0.16 18.82 19.66
CA ASN A 84 -0.32 20.03 18.87
C ASN A 84 -1.81 20.26 18.63
N SER A 85 -2.28 21.45 18.97
CA SER A 85 -3.68 21.87 18.80
C SER A 85 -3.70 23.36 18.52
N THR A 86 -4.65 23.78 17.70
CA THR A 86 -4.88 25.21 17.44
C THR A 86 -5.60 25.90 18.61
N ASP A 87 -6.17 25.13 19.54
CA ASP A 87 -6.85 25.62 20.73
C ASP A 87 -5.87 25.73 21.94
N PRO A 88 -5.46 26.97 22.30
CA PRO A 88 -4.60 27.22 23.46
C PRO A 88 -5.34 27.06 24.80
N THR A 89 -6.60 26.66 24.81
CA THR A 89 -7.39 26.40 26.01
C THR A 89 -7.72 24.92 26.21
N LEU A 90 -7.46 24.08 25.19
CA LEU A 90 -7.78 22.66 25.24
C LEU A 90 -7.17 21.99 26.47
N GLN A 91 -7.98 21.24 27.23
CA GLN A 91 -7.51 20.36 28.30
C GLN A 91 -7.77 18.92 27.87
N ALA A 92 -6.74 18.08 27.91
CA ALA A 92 -6.81 16.74 27.36
C ALA A 92 -6.16 15.68 28.25
N ASP A 93 -6.75 14.49 28.24
CA ASP A 93 -6.22 13.28 28.87
C ASP A 93 -5.73 12.29 27.81
N LEU A 94 -4.65 11.58 28.14
CA LEU A 94 -4.07 10.51 27.32
C LEU A 94 -4.47 9.14 27.88
N TRP A 95 -4.88 8.24 26.98
CA TRP A 95 -5.33 6.90 27.32
C TRP A 95 -4.65 5.84 26.44
N LEU A 96 -4.36 4.68 27.02
CA LEU A 96 -4.08 3.45 26.29
C LEU A 96 -5.34 2.59 26.32
N VAL A 97 -5.78 2.12 25.16
CA VAL A 97 -6.99 1.31 25.03
C VAL A 97 -6.63 -0.03 24.39
N ARG A 98 -7.08 -1.12 25.01
CA ARG A 98 -6.97 -2.50 24.52
C ARG A 98 -8.35 -3.07 24.29
N ASN A 99 -8.59 -3.52 23.07
CA ASN A 99 -9.79 -4.24 22.71
C ASN A 99 -9.87 -5.57 23.44
N THR A 100 -11.10 -5.97 23.77
CA THR A 100 -11.32 -7.25 24.44
C THR A 100 -10.82 -8.41 23.57
N VAL A 101 -10.01 -9.31 24.13
CA VAL A 101 -9.39 -10.44 23.38
C VAL A 101 -10.45 -11.33 22.75
N GLY A 102 -10.32 -11.64 21.46
CA GLY A 102 -11.23 -12.51 20.69
C GLY A 102 -12.58 -11.88 20.31
N SER A 103 -12.78 -10.59 20.59
CA SER A 103 -14.11 -9.98 20.64
C SER A 103 -14.64 -9.45 19.30
N ASN A 104 -15.94 -9.22 19.28
CA ASN A 104 -16.64 -8.41 18.29
C ASN A 104 -16.26 -6.91 18.33
N GLY A 105 -15.25 -6.53 19.10
CA GLY A 105 -14.86 -5.15 19.32
C GLY A 105 -14.42 -4.45 18.03
N THR A 106 -14.85 -3.21 17.89
CA THR A 106 -14.61 -2.41 16.69
C THR A 106 -13.27 -1.68 16.76
N VAL A 107 -12.95 -0.92 15.71
CA VAL A 107 -11.85 0.05 15.71
C VAL A 107 -12.12 1.29 16.58
N ARG A 108 -13.26 1.34 17.29
CA ARG A 108 -13.62 2.41 18.23
C ARG A 108 -13.38 1.96 19.68
N PRO A 109 -13.06 2.88 20.61
CA PRO A 109 -13.14 2.59 22.02
C PRO A 109 -14.58 2.26 22.43
N GLU A 110 -14.77 1.10 23.06
CA GLU A 110 -16.05 0.58 23.52
C GLU A 110 -16.01 0.31 25.02
N ILE A 111 -17.18 0.25 25.67
CA ILE A 111 -17.27 0.06 27.13
C ILE A 111 -16.64 -1.26 27.61
N ILE A 112 -16.63 -2.27 26.74
CA ILE A 112 -16.07 -3.59 27.00
C ILE A 112 -14.54 -3.58 27.07
N ASP A 113 -13.89 -2.58 26.50
CA ASP A 113 -12.44 -2.53 26.38
C ASP A 113 -11.74 -2.25 27.70
N THR A 114 -10.46 -2.61 27.75
CA THR A 114 -9.59 -2.16 28.83
C THR A 114 -9.06 -0.78 28.48
N ARG A 115 -9.42 0.23 29.28
CA ARG A 115 -9.01 1.64 29.10
C ARG A 115 -8.17 2.08 30.29
N ILE A 116 -6.94 2.53 30.05
CA ILE A 116 -5.99 2.94 31.07
C ILE A 116 -5.63 4.41 30.84
N LYS A 117 -5.98 5.28 31.78
CA LYS A 117 -5.54 6.67 31.75
C LYS A 117 -4.06 6.74 32.07
N VAL A 118 -3.28 7.29 31.14
CA VAL A 118 -1.84 7.53 31.30
C VAL A 118 -1.62 8.78 32.14
N GLY A 119 -2.31 9.87 31.79
CA GLY A 119 -2.25 11.14 32.52
C GLY A 119 -2.85 12.29 31.75
N GLU A 120 -2.53 13.50 32.20
CA GLU A 120 -3.07 14.77 31.67
C GLU A 120 -1.96 15.54 30.94
N PHE A 121 -2.29 16.14 29.79
CA PHE A 121 -1.39 17.05 29.10
C PHE A 121 -1.37 18.42 29.80
N VAL A 122 -0.18 18.91 30.12
CA VAL A 122 0.05 20.21 30.77
C VAL A 122 0.81 21.16 29.85
N PHE A 123 0.52 22.46 29.95
CA PHE A 123 1.19 23.48 29.14
C PHE A 123 2.68 23.60 29.45
N ASN A 124 3.50 23.66 28.40
CA ASN A 124 4.91 24.05 28.46
C ASN A 124 5.25 24.98 27.28
N GLY A 125 4.98 26.29 27.44
CA GLY A 125 5.13 27.25 26.35
C GLY A 125 4.00 27.13 25.33
N ASN A 126 4.33 26.89 24.05
CA ASN A 126 3.35 26.79 22.96
C ASN A 126 2.76 25.39 22.78
N ASN A 127 3.41 24.34 23.32
CA ASN A 127 2.95 22.96 23.21
C ASN A 127 2.43 22.48 24.58
N LYS A 128 1.58 21.44 24.57
CA LYS A 128 1.24 20.70 25.80
C LYS A 128 1.99 19.39 25.82
N HIS A 129 2.48 19.03 27.00
CA HIS A 129 3.33 17.87 27.22
C HIS A 129 2.82 17.03 28.38
N ILE A 130 3.14 15.75 28.38
CA ILE A 130 2.87 14.82 29.48
C ILE A 130 4.17 14.12 29.88
N VAL A 131 4.37 13.92 31.19
CA VAL A 131 5.30 12.90 31.72
C VAL A 131 4.56 12.15 32.81
N ALA A 132 4.34 10.87 32.60
CA ALA A 132 3.62 10.04 33.57
C ALA A 132 4.36 8.71 33.80
N PRO A 133 4.45 8.24 35.05
CA PRO A 133 4.82 6.85 35.29
C PRO A 133 3.74 5.96 34.70
N VAL A 134 4.15 4.91 33.99
CA VAL A 134 3.23 3.90 33.49
C VAL A 134 3.58 2.59 34.20
N ASN A 135 2.60 1.90 34.77
CA ASN A 135 2.85 0.60 35.41
C ASN A 135 2.85 -0.49 34.32
N PHE A 136 4.03 -0.90 33.87
CA PHE A 136 4.20 -1.79 32.71
C PHE A 136 3.84 -3.26 32.95
N ASN A 137 3.46 -3.65 34.18
CA ASN A 137 2.88 -4.99 34.44
C ASN A 137 1.49 -5.20 33.78
N VAL A 138 0.96 -4.20 33.06
CA VAL A 138 -0.23 -4.31 32.19
C VAL A 138 0.15 -4.37 30.68
N GLU A 139 1.45 -4.55 30.42
CA GLU A 139 2.11 -5.22 29.28
C GLU A 139 1.57 -4.94 27.87
N PHE A 140 2.19 -3.97 27.17
CA PHE A 140 2.46 -3.91 25.70
C PHE A 140 1.37 -4.28 24.69
N ASP A 141 0.14 -4.50 25.12
CA ASP A 141 -0.94 -5.12 24.34
C ASP A 141 -2.17 -4.20 24.30
N PHE A 142 -1.95 -2.89 24.17
CA PHE A 142 -2.95 -1.93 23.72
C PHE A 142 -3.12 -1.95 22.19
N ASP A 143 -4.30 -1.59 21.71
CA ASP A 143 -4.59 -1.46 20.28
C ASP A 143 -4.56 0.00 19.84
N PHE A 144 -4.89 0.93 20.75
CA PHE A 144 -4.96 2.36 20.46
C PHE A 144 -4.27 3.22 21.51
N VAL A 145 -3.75 4.34 21.05
CA VAL A 145 -3.56 5.55 21.86
C VAL A 145 -4.72 6.50 21.56
N ILE A 146 -5.38 6.98 22.61
CA ILE A 146 -6.54 7.88 22.48
C ILE A 146 -6.30 9.14 23.31
N VAL A 147 -6.57 10.28 22.70
CA VAL A 147 -6.66 11.58 23.39
C VAL A 147 -8.13 11.95 23.53
N THR A 148 -8.50 12.43 24.72
CA THR A 148 -9.88 12.78 25.08
C THR A 148 -9.92 14.16 25.72
N PRO A 149 -11.06 14.86 25.77
CA PRO A 149 -11.19 16.03 26.64
C PRO A 149 -10.94 15.63 28.10
N ARG A 150 -10.39 16.53 28.90
CA ARG A 150 -10.05 16.23 30.30
C ARG A 150 -11.26 15.71 31.08
N GLY A 151 -11.09 14.57 31.75
CA GLY A 151 -12.11 13.91 32.57
C GLY A 151 -13.13 13.10 31.78
N VAL A 152 -12.99 12.99 30.46
CA VAL A 152 -13.89 12.23 29.59
C VAL A 152 -13.30 10.83 29.33
N ASP A 153 -14.13 9.80 29.46
CA ASP A 153 -13.76 8.43 29.11
C ASP A 153 -13.71 8.27 27.56
N PRO A 154 -12.75 7.52 27.00
CA PRO A 154 -12.61 7.31 25.54
C PRO A 154 -13.88 6.88 24.80
N VAL A 155 -14.82 6.22 25.46
CA VAL A 155 -16.11 5.80 24.86
C VAL A 155 -17.03 6.99 24.58
N ASN A 156 -16.86 8.09 25.32
CA ASN A 156 -17.77 9.24 25.28
C ASN A 156 -17.18 10.47 24.56
N GLY A 157 -15.88 10.45 24.23
CA GLY A 157 -15.26 11.58 23.54
C GLY A 157 -13.83 11.29 23.13
N VAL A 158 -13.56 11.43 21.83
CA VAL A 158 -12.24 11.30 21.22
C VAL A 158 -11.86 12.62 20.56
N LEU A 159 -10.63 13.04 20.79
CA LEU A 159 -9.98 14.22 20.19
C LEU A 159 -8.90 13.85 19.20
N ALA A 160 -8.24 12.71 19.40
CA ALA A 160 -7.28 12.14 18.47
C ALA A 160 -7.11 10.65 18.77
N SER A 161 -6.70 9.89 17.76
CA SER A 161 -6.47 8.46 17.86
C SER A 161 -5.21 8.07 17.10
N GLY A 162 -4.56 7.01 17.54
CA GLY A 162 -3.59 6.27 16.73
C GLY A 162 -3.73 4.78 16.99
N ALA A 163 -3.99 3.99 15.93
CA ALA A 163 -4.08 2.54 16.01
C ALA A 163 -2.71 1.87 15.78
N ARG A 164 -2.39 0.81 16.53
CA ARG A 164 -1.17 0.01 16.27
C ARG A 164 -1.31 -0.86 15.03
N THR A 165 -0.24 -0.95 14.24
CA THR A 165 -0.18 -1.83 13.06
C THR A 165 -0.06 -3.29 13.49
N LEU A 166 -0.43 -4.19 12.58
CA LEU A 166 -0.23 -5.63 12.73
C LEU A 166 1.21 -5.98 13.14
N PHE A 167 2.19 -5.39 12.45
CA PHE A 167 3.60 -5.69 12.69
C PHE A 167 4.13 -5.12 14.01
N GLU A 168 3.70 -3.93 14.42
CA GLU A 168 4.02 -3.40 15.75
C GLU A 168 3.48 -4.33 16.84
N LYS A 169 2.22 -4.77 16.73
CA LYS A 169 1.62 -5.72 17.68
C LYS A 169 2.42 -7.02 17.71
N ARG A 170 2.72 -7.60 16.54
CA ARG A 170 3.47 -8.85 16.43
C ARG A 170 4.87 -8.74 17.04
N PHE A 171 5.60 -7.67 16.75
CA PHE A 171 6.93 -7.39 17.26
C PHE A 171 6.95 -7.30 18.79
N TYR A 172 6.03 -6.55 19.39
CA TYR A 172 6.00 -6.43 20.84
C TYR A 172 5.67 -7.73 21.54
N ARG A 173 4.75 -8.52 20.99
CA ARG A 173 4.43 -9.84 21.55
C ARG A 173 5.63 -10.78 21.48
N GLU A 174 6.34 -10.82 20.34
CA GLU A 174 7.57 -11.60 20.18
C GLU A 174 8.67 -11.16 21.16
N LYS A 175 8.96 -9.85 21.22
CA LYS A 175 9.98 -9.27 22.11
C LYS A 175 9.77 -9.62 23.59
N PHE A 176 8.52 -9.77 24.02
CA PHE A 176 8.15 -10.07 25.40
C PHE A 176 7.69 -11.52 25.63
N ASN A 177 7.94 -12.44 24.68
CA ASN A 177 7.56 -13.85 24.78
C ASN A 177 6.05 -14.09 25.04
N GLN A 178 5.20 -13.23 24.49
CA GLN A 178 3.75 -13.38 24.55
C GLN A 178 3.27 -14.18 23.32
N PRO A 179 2.28 -15.09 23.46
CA PRO A 179 1.76 -15.87 22.33
C PRO A 179 1.11 -14.95 21.29
N SER A 180 1.06 -15.29 20.00
CA SER A 180 0.23 -14.50 19.08
C SER A 180 -1.26 -14.59 19.49
N ASN A 181 -1.99 -13.48 19.33
CA ASN A 181 -3.43 -13.42 19.63
C ASN A 181 -4.28 -13.19 18.36
N PHE A 182 -3.67 -13.29 17.18
CA PHE A 182 -4.36 -13.24 15.90
C PHE A 182 -5.16 -14.55 15.75
N ALA A 183 -6.47 -14.50 16.01
CA ALA A 183 -7.33 -15.67 15.91
C ALA A 183 -7.52 -16.06 14.45
N SER A 184 -7.27 -17.32 14.11
CA SER A 184 -7.55 -17.88 12.79
C SER A 184 -9.05 -18.20 12.64
N LEU A 185 -9.60 -17.88 11.48
CA LEU A 185 -10.88 -18.41 11.00
C LEU A 185 -10.61 -19.12 9.68
N ASN A 186 -11.14 -20.33 9.52
CA ASN A 186 -11.06 -21.04 8.26
C ASN A 186 -11.81 -20.25 7.19
N ALA A 187 -11.08 -19.65 6.25
CA ALA A 187 -11.63 -19.10 5.03
C ALA A 187 -11.25 -20.03 3.85
N GLU A 188 -12.25 -20.59 3.16
CA GLU A 188 -12.07 -21.40 1.96
C GLU A 188 -12.17 -20.51 0.70
N GLY A 189 -11.46 -20.88 -0.38
CA GLY A 189 -11.62 -20.29 -1.72
C GLY A 189 -11.01 -18.89 -1.94
N THR A 190 -9.82 -18.62 -1.41
CA THR A 190 -9.18 -17.29 -1.49
C THR A 190 -8.20 -17.15 -2.65
N VAL A 191 -7.92 -15.92 -3.09
CA VAL A 191 -6.87 -15.60 -4.09
C VAL A 191 -5.45 -15.65 -3.52
N ALA A 192 -5.29 -15.94 -2.22
CA ALA A 192 -3.99 -15.88 -1.55
C ALA A 192 -3.29 -17.24 -1.53
N ALA A 193 -2.12 -17.33 -2.16
CA ALA A 193 -1.30 -18.54 -2.22
C ALA A 193 -0.49 -18.77 -0.93
N THR A 194 -1.18 -19.05 0.18
CA THR A 194 -0.59 -19.16 1.52
C THR A 194 -1.35 -20.13 2.42
N ASP A 195 -0.70 -20.61 3.48
CA ASP A 195 -1.32 -21.33 4.60
C ASP A 195 -1.48 -20.49 5.87
N ASP A 196 -1.13 -19.20 5.82
CA ASP A 196 -1.41 -18.24 6.87
C ASP A 196 -2.91 -17.92 6.91
N GLU A 197 -3.57 -18.35 7.98
CA GLU A 197 -5.02 -18.18 8.15
C GLU A 197 -5.44 -16.71 8.33
N LEU A 198 -4.55 -15.82 8.80
CA LEU A 198 -4.85 -14.40 8.91
C LEU A 198 -4.89 -13.76 7.52
N VAL A 199 -3.94 -14.13 6.65
CA VAL A 199 -3.91 -13.69 5.25
C VAL A 199 -5.13 -14.21 4.49
N LYS A 200 -5.51 -15.49 4.66
CA LYS A 200 -6.72 -16.04 4.04
C LYS A 200 -7.99 -15.32 4.50
N PHE A 201 -8.11 -15.06 5.80
CA PHE A 201 -9.26 -14.32 6.32
C PHE A 201 -9.29 -12.89 5.78
N GLY A 202 -8.12 -12.24 5.68
CA GLY A 202 -7.98 -10.92 5.05
C GLY A 202 -8.42 -10.90 3.59
N ALA A 203 -7.97 -11.87 2.80
CA ALA A 203 -8.38 -12.03 1.41
C ALA A 203 -9.91 -12.24 1.30
N HIS A 204 -10.48 -13.08 2.16
CA HIS A 204 -11.93 -13.27 2.19
C HIS A 204 -12.67 -11.97 2.46
N LEU A 205 -12.26 -11.19 3.47
CA LEU A 205 -12.84 -9.88 3.76
C LEU A 205 -12.69 -8.92 2.57
N PHE A 206 -11.50 -8.85 1.99
CA PHE A 206 -11.18 -7.94 0.90
C PHE A 206 -12.12 -8.10 -0.31
N PHE A 207 -12.44 -9.34 -0.67
CA PHE A 207 -13.26 -9.64 -1.85
C PHE A 207 -14.75 -9.86 -1.55
N ASN A 208 -15.12 -10.22 -0.32
CA ASN A 208 -16.51 -10.64 -0.01
C ASN A 208 -17.21 -9.83 1.10
N GLU A 209 -16.48 -9.12 1.96
CA GLU A 209 -17.10 -8.35 3.04
C GLU A 209 -17.53 -6.97 2.53
N THR A 210 -18.83 -6.70 2.65
CA THR A 210 -19.46 -5.44 2.25
C THR A 210 -19.57 -4.45 3.40
N PHE A 211 -19.25 -4.90 4.62
CA PHE A 211 -19.47 -4.21 5.88
C PHE A 211 -20.92 -3.70 5.98
N GLY A 212 -21.91 -4.46 5.50
CA GLY A 212 -23.31 -4.05 5.53
C GLY A 212 -23.63 -2.79 4.70
N GLY A 213 -22.74 -2.44 3.78
CA GLY A 213 -22.84 -1.27 2.92
C GLY A 213 -23.62 -1.52 1.62
N ASN A 214 -23.31 -0.71 0.61
CA ASN A 214 -23.95 -0.66 -0.70
C ASN A 214 -23.65 -1.85 -1.64
N GLY A 215 -23.01 -2.90 -1.14
CA GLY A 215 -22.65 -4.10 -1.89
C GLY A 215 -21.24 -4.08 -2.50
N ARG A 216 -20.53 -2.94 -2.44
CA ARG A 216 -19.11 -2.90 -2.79
C ARG A 216 -18.26 -3.63 -1.76
N THR A 217 -17.11 -4.10 -2.22
CA THR A 217 -16.01 -4.66 -1.42
C THR A 217 -14.70 -3.99 -1.85
N CYS A 218 -13.58 -4.21 -1.16
CA CYS A 218 -12.29 -3.62 -1.56
C CYS A 218 -11.91 -4.09 -2.98
N GLY A 219 -12.21 -5.37 -3.26
CA GLY A 219 -12.05 -5.99 -4.57
C GLY A 219 -12.98 -5.46 -5.67
N THR A 220 -13.91 -4.54 -5.39
CA THR A 220 -14.71 -3.89 -6.45
C THR A 220 -13.85 -2.94 -7.30
N CYS A 221 -12.90 -2.24 -6.68
CA CYS A 221 -11.97 -1.33 -7.34
C CYS A 221 -10.56 -1.92 -7.44
N HIS A 222 -10.10 -2.68 -6.44
CA HIS A 222 -8.79 -3.34 -6.49
C HIS A 222 -8.93 -4.78 -7.01
N ARG A 223 -9.12 -4.91 -8.33
CA ARG A 223 -9.45 -6.19 -8.98
C ARG A 223 -8.22 -7.09 -9.06
N ALA A 224 -8.29 -8.30 -8.50
CA ALA A 224 -7.17 -9.24 -8.53
C ALA A 224 -6.78 -9.61 -9.97
N GLU A 225 -7.76 -9.72 -10.86
CA GLU A 225 -7.61 -9.99 -12.28
C GLU A 225 -7.11 -8.80 -13.11
N ASN A 226 -6.95 -7.62 -12.50
CA ASN A 226 -6.47 -6.38 -13.12
C ASN A 226 -5.40 -5.70 -12.24
N ASN A 227 -4.43 -6.48 -11.77
CA ASN A 227 -3.28 -5.98 -11.00
C ASN A 227 -3.62 -5.20 -9.73
N PHE A 228 -4.75 -5.53 -9.09
CA PHE A 228 -5.29 -4.80 -7.93
C PHE A 228 -5.53 -3.31 -8.23
N SER A 229 -5.85 -2.98 -9.48
CA SER A 229 -6.15 -1.64 -9.99
C SER A 229 -7.43 -1.65 -10.84
N LEU A 230 -7.78 -0.48 -11.39
CA LEU A 230 -8.96 -0.27 -12.22
C LEU A 230 -8.65 0.73 -13.34
N ASP A 231 -9.09 0.40 -14.56
CA ASP A 231 -9.01 1.27 -15.73
C ASP A 231 -10.30 1.19 -16.57
N ALA A 232 -10.46 2.11 -17.52
CA ALA A 232 -11.66 2.21 -18.34
C ALA A 232 -11.90 0.96 -19.22
N ASP A 233 -10.84 0.32 -19.71
CA ASP A 233 -10.94 -0.88 -20.56
C ASP A 233 -11.48 -2.06 -19.75
N PHE A 234 -10.96 -2.26 -18.54
CA PHE A 234 -11.47 -3.26 -17.61
C PHE A 234 -12.92 -2.97 -17.21
N ILE A 235 -13.24 -1.72 -16.85
CA ILE A 235 -14.60 -1.30 -16.49
C ILE A 235 -15.62 -1.59 -17.61
N ALA A 236 -15.22 -1.43 -18.87
CA ALA A 236 -16.07 -1.71 -20.02
C ALA A 236 -16.46 -3.20 -20.16
N THR A 237 -15.72 -4.11 -19.52
CA THR A 237 -16.02 -5.56 -19.51
C THR A 237 -17.05 -5.97 -18.46
N LEU A 238 -17.33 -5.10 -17.47
CA LEU A 238 -18.12 -5.43 -16.30
C LEU A 238 -19.63 -5.46 -16.58
N ASP A 239 -20.33 -6.36 -15.89
CA ASP A 239 -21.80 -6.42 -15.95
C ASP A 239 -22.40 -5.10 -15.42
N SER A 240 -23.48 -4.65 -16.04
CA SER A 240 -24.21 -3.46 -15.61
C SER A 240 -24.71 -3.50 -14.15
N ASN A 241 -24.80 -4.69 -13.54
CA ASN A 241 -25.16 -4.92 -12.14
C ASN A 241 -23.97 -5.00 -11.18
N ASP A 242 -22.72 -4.90 -11.67
CA ASP A 242 -21.53 -4.87 -10.82
C ASP A 242 -21.70 -3.79 -9.72
N PRO A 243 -21.31 -4.08 -8.46
CA PRO A 243 -21.37 -3.10 -7.36
C PRO A 243 -20.61 -1.80 -7.63
N LEU A 244 -19.64 -1.78 -8.54
CA LEU A 244 -18.98 -0.57 -9.00
C LEU A 244 -19.99 0.47 -9.51
N PHE A 245 -21.07 0.03 -10.16
CA PHE A 245 -22.09 0.90 -10.75
C PHE A 245 -23.31 1.14 -9.85
N VAL A 246 -23.20 0.90 -8.54
CA VAL A 246 -24.31 1.08 -7.61
C VAL A 246 -24.90 2.50 -7.62
N HIS A 247 -24.06 3.52 -7.85
CA HIS A 247 -24.45 4.92 -7.96
C HIS A 247 -25.39 5.20 -9.15
N GLU A 248 -25.31 4.41 -10.23
CA GLU A 248 -26.19 4.52 -11.41
C GLU A 248 -27.61 3.99 -11.12
N ARG A 249 -27.74 3.11 -10.11
CA ARG A 249 -28.98 2.35 -9.84
C ARG A 249 -29.70 2.80 -8.57
N VAL A 250 -28.97 3.36 -7.60
CA VAL A 250 -29.51 3.76 -6.30
C VAL A 250 -29.53 5.29 -6.21
N PRO A 251 -30.72 5.94 -6.25
CA PRO A 251 -30.81 7.40 -6.29
C PRO A 251 -30.13 8.13 -5.13
N GLN A 252 -30.12 7.55 -3.94
CA GLN A 252 -29.47 8.13 -2.76
C GLN A 252 -27.93 8.11 -2.82
N LEU A 253 -27.36 7.40 -3.81
CA LEU A 253 -25.93 7.28 -4.06
C LEU A 253 -25.52 7.93 -5.40
N ALA A 254 -26.41 8.70 -6.04
CA ALA A 254 -26.14 9.26 -7.37
C ALA A 254 -24.90 10.17 -7.42
N LEU A 255 -24.49 10.77 -6.30
CA LEU A 255 -23.27 11.58 -6.19
C LEU A 255 -22.06 10.81 -5.64
N LEU A 256 -22.17 9.50 -5.40
CA LEU A 256 -21.05 8.68 -4.90
C LEU A 256 -19.90 8.64 -5.91
N GLU A 257 -20.21 8.66 -7.21
CA GLU A 257 -19.23 8.68 -8.30
C GLU A 257 -19.63 9.72 -9.35
N ASP A 258 -18.74 10.00 -10.30
CA ASP A 258 -19.13 10.54 -11.60
C ASP A 258 -19.19 9.39 -12.61
N ALA A 259 -20.39 9.05 -13.08
CA ALA A 259 -20.58 7.92 -13.99
C ALA A 259 -19.83 8.08 -15.31
N THR A 260 -19.63 9.31 -15.79
CA THR A 260 -18.92 9.54 -17.06
C THR A 260 -17.44 9.28 -16.85
N LEU A 261 -16.82 9.98 -15.90
CA LEU A 261 -15.38 9.88 -15.67
C LEU A 261 -14.97 8.47 -15.19
N LEU A 262 -15.81 7.81 -14.40
CA LEU A 262 -15.58 6.41 -14.04
C LEU A 262 -15.55 5.51 -15.28
N ARG A 263 -16.55 5.64 -16.17
CA ARG A 263 -16.67 4.77 -17.35
C ARG A 263 -15.64 5.06 -18.42
N THR A 264 -15.25 6.32 -18.62
CA THR A 264 -14.37 6.74 -19.73
C THR A 264 -12.91 6.85 -19.34
N GLU A 265 -12.61 7.10 -18.07
CA GLU A 265 -11.24 7.39 -17.61
C GLU A 265 -10.83 6.52 -16.40
N GLY A 266 -11.72 5.68 -15.86
CA GLY A 266 -11.42 4.82 -14.72
C GLY A 266 -11.16 5.58 -13.42
N LEU A 267 -11.67 6.81 -13.30
CA LEU A 267 -11.45 7.67 -12.13
C LEU A 267 -12.54 7.46 -11.07
N ILE A 268 -12.11 7.40 -9.82
CA ILE A 268 -12.94 7.32 -8.61
C ILE A 268 -13.09 8.71 -8.02
N LYS A 269 -14.30 9.02 -7.56
CA LYS A 269 -14.57 10.26 -6.84
C LYS A 269 -14.17 10.14 -5.38
N GLU A 270 -13.31 11.06 -4.92
CA GLU A 270 -12.85 11.11 -3.53
C GLU A 270 -13.21 12.45 -2.87
N ASN A 271 -13.69 12.40 -1.62
CA ASN A 271 -14.07 13.58 -0.84
C ASN A 271 -13.02 13.84 0.26
N ILE A 272 -11.77 14.07 -0.16
CA ILE A 272 -10.60 14.17 0.71
C ILE A 272 -10.68 15.36 1.68
N ASP A 273 -11.34 16.45 1.28
CA ASP A 273 -11.54 17.66 2.11
C ASP A 273 -12.82 17.61 2.98
N GLY A 274 -13.44 16.42 3.07
CA GLY A 274 -14.63 16.17 3.86
C GLY A 274 -15.94 16.14 3.07
N PHE A 275 -17.01 15.88 3.80
CA PHE A 275 -18.32 15.47 3.24
C PHE A 275 -19.40 16.55 3.30
N ASP A 276 -19.06 17.78 3.68
CA ASP A 276 -20.02 18.87 3.90
C ASP A 276 -20.60 19.47 2.61
N ASP A 277 -19.87 19.37 1.48
CA ASP A 277 -20.33 19.79 0.16
C ASP A 277 -19.92 18.81 -0.96
N LEU A 278 -20.61 17.67 -1.01
CA LEU A 278 -20.31 16.58 -1.96
C LEU A 278 -20.41 16.96 -3.45
N ALA A 279 -21.07 18.08 -3.76
CA ALA A 279 -21.25 18.52 -5.14
C ALA A 279 -20.06 19.35 -5.64
N ASN A 280 -19.25 19.92 -4.75
CA ASN A 280 -18.14 20.81 -5.11
C ASN A 280 -16.81 20.46 -4.46
N LYS A 281 -16.80 19.73 -3.33
CA LYS A 281 -15.60 19.27 -2.63
C LYS A 281 -15.31 17.81 -2.96
N PHE A 282 -14.69 17.60 -4.12
CA PHE A 282 -14.24 16.28 -4.54
C PHE A 282 -13.10 16.39 -5.54
N VAL A 283 -12.28 15.35 -5.57
CA VAL A 283 -11.27 15.09 -6.60
C VAL A 283 -11.62 13.83 -7.38
N MET A 284 -10.95 13.62 -8.51
CA MET A 284 -11.11 12.44 -9.35
C MET A 284 -9.76 11.73 -9.48
N ARG A 285 -9.62 10.57 -8.83
CA ARG A 285 -8.35 9.86 -8.72
C ARG A 285 -8.39 8.45 -9.29
N SER A 286 -7.26 8.02 -9.82
CA SER A 286 -7.04 6.65 -10.28
C SER A 286 -6.84 5.71 -9.08
N VAL A 287 -7.08 4.42 -9.27
CA VAL A 287 -6.89 3.42 -8.21
C VAL A 287 -5.41 3.03 -8.13
N ASN A 288 -4.75 3.27 -6.99
CA ASN A 288 -3.39 2.77 -6.79
C ASN A 288 -3.38 1.23 -6.77
N HIS A 289 -2.43 0.61 -7.45
CA HIS A 289 -2.20 -0.83 -7.35
C HIS A 289 -1.62 -1.20 -5.96
N LEU A 290 -1.92 -2.41 -5.49
CA LEU A 290 -1.53 -2.86 -4.13
C LEU A 290 -0.24 -3.70 -4.10
N SER A 291 0.36 -3.97 -5.25
CA SER A 291 1.43 -4.96 -5.41
C SER A 291 2.79 -4.60 -4.80
N SER A 292 2.94 -3.44 -4.17
CA SER A 292 4.16 -3.10 -3.45
C SER A 292 3.86 -2.44 -2.12
N ILE A 293 2.66 -2.66 -1.57
CA ILE A 293 2.24 -1.96 -0.35
C ILE A 293 3.18 -2.25 0.82
N ALA A 294 3.63 -3.50 0.98
CA ALA A 294 4.59 -3.88 2.02
C ALA A 294 5.93 -3.17 1.93
N VAL A 295 6.28 -2.73 0.72
CA VAL A 295 7.54 -2.07 0.41
C VAL A 295 7.40 -0.56 0.68
N VAL A 296 6.34 0.07 0.18
CA VAL A 296 6.12 1.53 0.32
C VAL A 296 5.72 1.96 1.73
N VAL A 297 5.03 1.11 2.49
CA VAL A 297 4.68 1.41 3.90
C VAL A 297 5.81 1.09 4.88
N SER A 298 6.94 0.56 4.40
CA SER A 298 8.03 0.11 5.27
C SER A 298 8.97 1.22 5.76
N ARG A 299 8.58 2.50 5.62
CA ARG A 299 9.32 3.64 6.19
C ARG A 299 8.40 4.58 6.96
N ALA A 300 8.65 4.68 8.26
CA ALA A 300 8.45 5.90 9.02
C ALA A 300 9.70 6.12 9.85
N SER A 301 10.35 7.27 9.71
CA SER A 301 11.19 7.71 10.81
C SER A 301 10.32 7.74 12.07
N ASN A 302 10.92 7.41 13.21
CA ASN A 302 10.30 7.56 14.53
C ASN A 302 10.03 9.04 14.90
N THR A 303 9.94 9.94 13.92
CA THR A 303 9.70 11.35 14.12
C THR A 303 8.45 11.87 13.43
N ASP A 304 7.84 11.08 12.54
CA ASP A 304 6.71 11.52 11.72
C ASP A 304 5.36 11.06 12.32
N PRO A 305 4.38 11.97 12.53
CA PRO A 305 3.02 11.61 12.93
C PRO A 305 2.23 10.80 11.89
N THR A 306 2.71 10.69 10.64
CA THR A 306 2.05 9.94 9.54
C THR A 306 2.95 8.84 8.95
N PRO A 307 3.10 7.68 9.63
CA PRO A 307 3.98 6.59 9.25
C PRO A 307 3.89 6.02 7.83
N HIS A 308 2.73 5.93 7.18
CA HIS A 308 2.63 5.21 5.90
C HIS A 308 2.29 6.08 4.68
N GLY A 309 1.81 7.31 4.88
CA GLY A 309 1.43 8.25 3.82
C GLY A 309 0.64 7.61 2.67
N LEU A 310 -0.37 6.80 2.95
CA LEU A 310 -1.08 6.01 1.93
C LEU A 310 -1.98 6.86 1.01
N GLY A 311 -2.22 6.36 -0.19
CA GLY A 311 -3.00 7.01 -1.23
C GLY A 311 -2.12 7.79 -2.21
N TRP A 312 -2.71 8.68 -3.00
CA TRP A 312 -1.96 9.51 -3.93
C TRP A 312 -1.24 10.68 -3.26
N SER A 313 -1.67 11.15 -2.09
CA SER A 313 -1.08 12.31 -1.39
C SER A 313 -1.06 12.14 0.13
N GLY A 314 -1.00 10.91 0.62
CA GLY A 314 -0.93 10.63 2.07
C GLY A 314 -2.20 10.93 2.86
N ASP A 315 -3.29 11.31 2.18
CA ASP A 315 -4.57 11.73 2.75
C ASP A 315 -5.57 10.59 2.97
N GLY A 316 -5.27 9.40 2.45
CA GLY A 316 -6.19 8.25 2.53
C GLY A 316 -6.32 7.65 3.93
N SER A 317 -5.40 7.97 4.85
CA SER A 317 -5.36 7.37 6.19
C SER A 317 -5.59 8.39 7.31
N PRO A 318 -6.71 8.31 8.04
CA PRO A 318 -6.97 9.19 9.18
C PRO A 318 -6.11 8.81 10.41
N GLY A 319 -6.26 9.56 11.50
CA GLY A 319 -5.59 9.26 12.76
C GLY A 319 -4.09 9.54 12.67
N ARG A 320 -3.27 8.49 12.80
CA ARG A 320 -1.81 8.61 12.57
C ARG A 320 -1.39 8.08 11.19
N GLY A 321 -2.27 7.98 10.22
CA GLY A 321 -1.83 7.71 8.84
C GLY A 321 -1.31 6.29 8.59
N THR A 322 -1.94 5.26 9.18
CA THR A 322 -1.55 3.84 8.97
C THR A 322 -2.47 3.08 8.02
N LEU A 323 -1.97 1.94 7.51
CA LEU A 323 -2.75 1.00 6.69
C LEU A 323 -3.96 0.45 7.45
N ALA A 324 -3.82 0.23 8.75
CA ALA A 324 -4.93 -0.16 9.61
C ALA A 324 -6.03 0.93 9.66
N GLU A 325 -5.65 2.20 9.73
CA GLU A 325 -6.60 3.32 9.78
C GLU A 325 -7.22 3.64 8.42
N PHE A 326 -6.49 3.41 7.32
CA PHE A 326 -6.98 3.53 5.94
C PHE A 326 -8.27 2.74 5.72
N VAL A 327 -8.35 1.50 6.24
CA VAL A 327 -9.51 0.61 6.05
C VAL A 327 -10.82 1.28 6.46
N PHE A 328 -10.83 1.99 7.60
CA PHE A 328 -12.06 2.62 8.07
C PHE A 328 -12.45 3.83 7.23
N GLY A 329 -11.46 4.61 6.78
CA GLY A 329 -11.63 5.70 5.81
C GLY A 329 -12.24 5.21 4.49
N ALA A 330 -11.66 4.16 3.91
CA ALA A 330 -12.11 3.58 2.65
C ALA A 330 -13.56 3.04 2.73
N ILE A 331 -13.92 2.35 3.82
CA ILE A 331 -15.31 1.89 4.03
C ILE A 331 -16.26 3.09 4.08
N ASN A 332 -15.91 4.13 4.82
CA ASN A 332 -16.73 5.34 4.93
C ASN A 332 -16.89 6.07 3.58
N GLN A 333 -15.80 6.19 2.81
CA GLN A 333 -15.80 6.86 1.51
C GLN A 333 -16.67 6.11 0.50
N HIS A 334 -16.48 4.79 0.37
CA HIS A 334 -16.95 4.04 -0.80
C HIS A 334 -18.11 3.08 -0.55
N PHE A 335 -18.32 2.59 0.68
CA PHE A 335 -19.32 1.55 0.94
C PHE A 335 -20.67 2.04 1.48
N PRO A 336 -20.92 3.35 1.73
CA PRO A 336 -22.09 3.73 2.51
C PRO A 336 -23.40 3.43 1.74
N LEU A 337 -24.44 3.04 2.47
CA LEU A 337 -25.79 2.89 1.93
C LEU A 337 -26.40 4.23 1.51
N SER A 338 -26.05 5.32 2.19
CA SER A 338 -26.41 6.70 1.82
C SER A 338 -25.25 7.66 2.00
N LEU A 339 -25.28 8.81 1.31
CA LEU A 339 -24.22 9.82 1.38
C LEU A 339 -24.09 10.53 2.74
N ASN A 340 -24.97 10.24 3.70
CA ASN A 340 -24.80 10.66 5.10
C ASN A 340 -23.63 9.96 5.79
N ARG A 341 -23.22 8.77 5.29
CA ARG A 341 -22.03 8.03 5.75
C ARG A 341 -21.98 7.81 7.27
N THR A 342 -23.13 7.59 7.89
CA THR A 342 -23.24 7.44 9.34
C THR A 342 -22.75 6.05 9.76
N PRO A 343 -21.63 5.94 10.51
CA PRO A 343 -21.11 4.64 10.93
C PRO A 343 -22.11 3.91 11.85
N GLY A 344 -22.31 2.61 11.61
CA GLY A 344 -23.32 1.79 12.26
C GLY A 344 -24.72 1.88 11.65
N THR A 345 -24.95 2.80 10.71
CA THR A 345 -26.22 2.96 9.98
C THR A 345 -26.04 2.73 8.49
N ASP A 346 -25.15 3.49 7.84
CA ASP A 346 -24.89 3.37 6.41
C ASP A 346 -23.87 2.28 6.08
N PHE A 347 -23.12 1.83 7.07
CA PHE A 347 -22.20 0.70 7.01
C PHE A 347 -21.85 0.25 8.44
N ARG A 348 -21.43 -0.98 8.59
CA ARG A 348 -20.92 -1.58 9.82
C ARG A 348 -19.49 -1.10 10.06
N ILE A 349 -19.20 -0.70 11.28
CA ILE A 349 -17.84 -0.37 11.71
C ILE A 349 -17.00 -1.67 11.68
N PRO A 350 -15.81 -1.67 11.06
CA PRO A 350 -14.97 -2.86 11.01
C PRO A 350 -14.49 -3.25 12.40
N ARG A 351 -14.34 -4.56 12.61
CA ARG A 351 -13.74 -5.09 13.83
C ARG A 351 -12.22 -4.96 13.79
N GLN A 352 -11.58 -4.84 14.94
CA GLN A 352 -10.12 -4.73 15.00
C GLN A 352 -9.42 -5.92 14.32
N ARG A 353 -9.93 -7.14 14.55
CA ARG A 353 -9.41 -8.35 13.89
C ARG A 353 -9.60 -8.36 12.37
N GLU A 354 -10.65 -7.69 11.87
CA GLU A 354 -10.94 -7.61 10.44
C GLU A 354 -9.94 -6.66 9.77
N VAL A 355 -9.60 -5.56 10.44
CA VAL A 355 -8.55 -4.63 10.00
C VAL A 355 -7.17 -5.28 10.01
N GLU A 356 -6.82 -6.04 11.07
CA GLU A 356 -5.55 -6.78 11.13
C GLU A 356 -5.43 -7.82 10.00
N ALA A 357 -6.53 -8.52 9.70
CA ALA A 357 -6.57 -9.48 8.61
C ALA A 357 -6.44 -8.80 7.24
N LEU A 358 -7.14 -7.69 7.02
CA LEU A 358 -7.01 -6.89 5.80
C LEU A 358 -5.60 -6.32 5.63
N GLU A 359 -4.98 -5.86 6.71
CA GLU A 359 -3.59 -5.42 6.71
C GLU A 359 -2.64 -6.57 6.36
N ALA A 360 -2.81 -7.75 6.99
CA ALA A 360 -2.05 -8.95 6.68
C ALA A 360 -2.15 -9.36 5.21
N PHE A 361 -3.37 -9.36 4.67
CA PHE A 361 -3.58 -9.69 3.27
C PHE A 361 -2.92 -8.67 2.35
N GLN A 362 -3.17 -7.39 2.53
CA GLN A 362 -2.57 -6.34 1.69
C GLN A 362 -1.04 -6.41 1.72
N LEU A 363 -0.45 -6.53 2.91
CA LEU A 363 1.00 -6.69 3.06
C LEU A 363 1.51 -7.94 2.36
N SER A 364 0.72 -9.02 2.24
CA SER A 364 1.13 -10.25 1.53
C SER A 364 1.06 -10.17 -0.01
N ILE A 365 0.39 -9.16 -0.57
CA ILE A 365 0.22 -8.99 -2.01
C ILE A 365 1.54 -8.49 -2.61
N GLY A 366 1.91 -9.03 -3.77
CA GLY A 366 2.96 -8.39 -4.54
C GLY A 366 4.36 -8.60 -3.95
N GLN A 367 5.23 -7.63 -4.22
CA GLN A 367 6.61 -7.58 -3.76
C GLN A 367 6.66 -7.35 -2.24
N GLN A 368 7.50 -8.12 -1.55
CA GLN A 368 7.62 -8.12 -0.08
C GLN A 368 8.92 -7.50 0.44
N ASP A 369 9.88 -7.30 -0.46
CA ASP A 369 11.20 -6.76 -0.13
C ASP A 369 11.71 -5.94 -1.31
N PHE A 370 12.61 -5.00 -1.03
CA PHE A 370 13.26 -4.25 -2.09
C PHE A 370 14.03 -5.19 -2.99
N VAL A 371 14.06 -4.84 -4.27
CA VAL A 371 15.01 -5.39 -5.23
C VAL A 371 16.40 -4.82 -4.89
N ASN A 372 16.99 -5.38 -3.83
CA ASN A 372 18.32 -5.03 -3.36
C ASN A 372 19.36 -5.54 -4.36
N GLY A 373 20.21 -4.64 -4.84
CA GLY A 373 21.26 -4.99 -5.80
C GLY A 373 20.83 -4.96 -7.26
N MET A 374 19.84 -4.12 -7.63
CA MET A 374 19.54 -3.84 -9.05
C MET A 374 20.80 -3.47 -9.83
N PHE A 375 21.73 -2.70 -9.25
CA PHE A 375 23.04 -2.38 -9.83
C PHE A 375 23.90 -3.60 -10.17
N ALA A 376 23.59 -4.78 -9.62
CA ALA A 376 24.29 -6.03 -9.88
C ALA A 376 23.61 -6.88 -10.97
N ILE A 377 22.45 -6.47 -11.49
CA ILE A 377 21.81 -7.11 -12.63
C ILE A 377 22.49 -6.64 -13.93
N THR A 378 22.78 -7.58 -14.82
CA THR A 378 23.12 -7.27 -16.21
C THR A 378 22.04 -7.83 -17.13
N PHE A 379 21.44 -6.98 -17.95
CA PHE A 379 20.45 -7.37 -18.94
C PHE A 379 21.11 -7.85 -20.24
N ARG A 380 20.50 -8.83 -20.91
CA ARG A 380 21.00 -9.35 -22.20
C ARG A 380 20.74 -8.41 -23.36
N ASN A 381 19.58 -7.75 -23.35
CA ASN A 381 19.23 -6.77 -24.36
C ASN A 381 19.97 -5.46 -24.03
N GLN A 382 20.75 -4.97 -25.00
CA GLN A 382 21.53 -3.74 -24.83
C GLN A 382 20.63 -2.52 -24.60
N THR A 383 19.46 -2.47 -25.24
CA THR A 383 18.48 -1.39 -25.09
C THR A 383 17.94 -1.34 -23.66
N THR A 384 17.52 -2.49 -23.11
CA THR A 384 17.14 -2.65 -21.69
C THR A 384 18.28 -2.24 -20.74
N GLN A 385 19.52 -2.65 -21.03
CA GLN A 385 20.67 -2.29 -20.20
C GLN A 385 20.96 -0.78 -20.23
N ASN A 386 20.80 -0.13 -21.40
CA ASN A 386 20.95 1.31 -21.52
C ASN A 386 19.86 2.04 -20.72
N GLY A 387 18.61 1.56 -20.78
CA GLY A 387 17.49 2.11 -20.00
C GLY A 387 17.76 2.09 -18.51
N MET A 388 18.22 0.95 -17.99
CA MET A 388 18.66 0.82 -16.60
C MET A 388 19.76 1.86 -16.27
N ASN A 389 20.77 1.98 -17.12
CA ASN A 389 21.87 2.93 -16.89
C ASN A 389 21.36 4.39 -16.87
N ILE A 390 20.42 4.76 -17.74
CA ILE A 390 19.79 6.08 -17.73
C ILE A 390 19.04 6.29 -16.41
N MET A 391 18.11 5.38 -16.08
CA MET A 391 17.30 5.47 -14.86
C MET A 391 18.14 5.61 -13.59
N LEU A 392 19.28 4.91 -13.50
CA LEU A 392 20.14 4.91 -12.32
C LEU A 392 21.19 6.03 -12.28
N SER A 393 21.44 6.73 -13.39
CA SER A 393 22.43 7.82 -13.45
C SER A 393 21.85 9.21 -13.67
N ASP A 394 20.53 9.30 -13.92
CA ASP A 394 19.83 10.53 -14.24
C ASP A 394 18.92 11.01 -13.09
N SER A 395 18.24 12.13 -13.31
CA SER A 395 17.32 12.80 -12.39
C SER A 395 16.16 11.90 -11.93
N CYS A 396 15.82 10.87 -12.70
CA CYS A 396 14.84 9.85 -12.31
C CYS A 396 15.22 9.19 -10.98
N PHE A 397 16.50 8.90 -10.76
CA PHE A 397 17.03 8.32 -9.51
C PHE A 397 16.93 9.28 -8.32
N ALA A 398 16.74 10.58 -8.52
CA ALA A 398 16.61 11.49 -7.37
C ALA A 398 15.30 11.26 -6.61
N CYS A 399 14.22 10.92 -7.33
CA CYS A 399 12.90 10.66 -6.74
C CYS A 399 12.62 9.16 -6.66
N HIS A 400 13.04 8.40 -7.68
CA HIS A 400 12.91 6.95 -7.79
C HIS A 400 14.25 6.24 -7.48
N GLY A 401 15.07 6.77 -6.57
CA GLY A 401 16.47 6.33 -6.29
C GLY A 401 16.66 4.93 -5.72
N SER A 402 15.56 4.28 -5.54
CA SER A 402 15.45 2.92 -5.07
C SER A 402 14.67 2.11 -6.09
N MET A 403 14.04 2.72 -7.11
CA MET A 403 12.92 2.20 -7.90
C MET A 403 11.73 1.66 -7.05
N PHE A 404 11.88 1.62 -5.72
CA PHE A 404 11.17 0.76 -4.76
C PHE A 404 10.93 1.41 -3.37
N GLU A 405 11.53 2.55 -3.05
CA GLU A 405 11.38 3.38 -1.84
C GLU A 405 11.31 4.86 -2.22
N ASN A 406 10.14 5.44 -2.18
CA ASN A 406 9.93 6.72 -1.52
C ASN A 406 8.43 6.91 -1.45
N ASN A 407 7.89 7.10 -0.26
CA ASN A 407 6.53 7.63 -0.13
C ASN A 407 6.62 9.14 0.19
N ALA A 408 7.59 9.80 -0.44
CA ALA A 408 7.68 11.24 -0.41
C ALA A 408 6.77 11.80 -1.48
N GLU A 409 6.24 12.96 -1.16
CA GLU A 409 5.29 13.66 -1.98
C GLU A 409 6.04 14.73 -2.79
N PHE A 410 5.69 14.85 -4.07
CA PHE A 410 6.31 15.80 -4.99
C PHE A 410 5.27 16.39 -5.94
N ASP A 411 5.29 17.71 -6.11
CA ASP A 411 4.65 18.38 -7.23
C ASP A 411 5.54 18.32 -8.48
N THR A 412 5.12 17.49 -9.43
CA THR A 412 5.73 17.34 -10.76
C THR A 412 4.88 17.98 -11.87
N GLY A 413 3.86 18.75 -11.53
CA GLY A 413 2.99 19.46 -12.48
C GLY A 413 1.99 18.55 -13.21
N THR A 414 1.68 17.38 -12.64
CA THR A 414 0.74 16.41 -13.25
C THR A 414 -0.70 16.91 -13.27
N VAL A 415 -1.09 17.75 -12.31
CA VAL A 415 -2.39 18.43 -12.27
C VAL A 415 -2.56 19.43 -13.42
N ASN A 416 -1.44 20.01 -13.88
CA ASN A 416 -1.40 21.02 -14.93
C ASN A 416 -1.27 20.44 -16.35
N ARG A 417 -1.39 19.11 -16.50
CA ARG A 417 -1.36 18.46 -17.82
C ARG A 417 -2.59 18.88 -18.63
N PRO A 418 -2.45 19.21 -19.93
CA PRO A 418 -3.60 19.61 -20.76
C PRO A 418 -4.73 18.56 -20.80
N SER A 419 -4.38 17.28 -20.75
CA SER A 419 -5.32 16.15 -20.72
C SER A 419 -6.12 16.04 -19.41
N ALA A 420 -5.72 16.73 -18.34
CA ALA A 420 -6.42 16.76 -17.06
C ALA A 420 -7.29 18.03 -16.88
N SER A 421 -7.30 18.95 -17.84
CA SER A 421 -7.93 20.29 -17.69
C SER A 421 -9.45 20.29 -17.51
N HIS A 422 -10.13 19.17 -17.79
CA HIS A 422 -11.57 18.99 -17.56
C HIS A 422 -11.90 18.41 -16.18
N LEU A 423 -10.89 17.92 -15.44
CA LEU A 423 -11.07 17.33 -14.11
C LEU A 423 -11.19 18.44 -13.04
N PRO A 424 -11.85 18.16 -11.90
CA PRO A 424 -11.73 19.00 -10.72
C PRO A 424 -10.26 19.17 -10.33
N PHE A 425 -9.92 20.34 -9.80
CA PHE A 425 -8.58 20.60 -9.32
C PHE A 425 -8.29 19.74 -8.09
N ASP A 426 -7.12 19.10 -8.07
CA ASP A 426 -6.65 18.23 -6.99
C ASP A 426 -5.34 18.82 -6.48
N ASP A 427 -5.35 19.34 -5.26
CA ASP A 427 -4.23 20.02 -4.64
C ASP A 427 -3.42 19.12 -3.69
N GLY A 428 -3.65 17.80 -3.75
CA GLY A 428 -2.97 16.81 -2.94
C GLY A 428 -3.62 16.65 -1.57
N ASN A 429 -2.85 16.84 -0.50
CA ASN A 429 -3.36 16.78 0.88
C ASN A 429 -3.75 18.19 1.35
N ASP A 430 -4.99 18.34 1.82
CA ASP A 430 -5.71 19.54 2.33
C ASP A 430 -4.95 20.41 3.37
N PHE A 431 -3.72 20.03 3.76
CA PHE A 431 -2.95 20.79 4.73
C PHE A 431 -2.28 22.05 4.15
N GLU A 432 -1.88 22.08 2.87
CA GLU A 432 -1.19 23.24 2.29
C GLU A 432 -1.53 23.56 0.82
N GLY A 433 -2.34 22.76 0.13
CA GLY A 433 -2.63 22.94 -1.30
C GLY A 433 -1.35 22.91 -2.15
N SER A 434 -0.44 22.01 -1.79
CA SER A 434 0.93 21.98 -2.31
C SER A 434 1.06 21.28 -3.66
N GLU A 435 -0.03 20.66 -4.16
CA GLU A 435 -0.03 19.83 -5.38
C GLU A 435 0.95 18.64 -5.29
N ASP A 436 1.34 18.25 -4.07
CA ASP A 436 2.29 17.18 -3.83
C ASP A 436 1.59 15.81 -3.83
N PHE A 437 2.17 14.87 -4.57
CA PHE A 437 1.68 13.49 -4.65
C PHE A 437 2.80 12.49 -4.38
N ASN A 438 2.45 11.40 -3.71
CA ASN A 438 3.33 10.26 -3.45
C ASN A 438 3.96 9.73 -4.72
N SER A 439 5.29 9.66 -4.74
CA SER A 439 6.02 8.95 -5.78
C SER A 439 5.70 7.46 -5.74
N GLN A 440 5.07 6.95 -6.79
CA GLN A 440 4.74 5.53 -6.88
C GLN A 440 5.99 4.68 -7.13
N THR A 441 5.93 3.41 -6.74
CA THR A 441 6.93 2.42 -7.16
C THR A 441 6.90 2.28 -8.68
N LEU A 442 8.06 2.00 -9.28
CA LEU A 442 8.14 1.70 -10.71
C LEU A 442 8.06 0.20 -11.01
N LEU A 443 7.92 -0.64 -9.97
CA LEU A 443 7.49 -2.03 -10.14
C LEU A 443 6.06 -2.03 -10.67
N HIS A 444 5.81 -2.84 -11.68
CA HIS A 444 4.49 -3.02 -12.30
C HIS A 444 3.99 -1.78 -13.06
N ALA A 445 4.83 -0.75 -13.23
CA ALA A 445 4.44 0.45 -13.95
C ALA A 445 4.04 0.12 -15.40
N ALA A 446 4.67 -0.85 -16.06
CA ALA A 446 4.30 -1.19 -17.43
C ALA A 446 2.93 -1.90 -17.54
N ASP A 447 2.32 -2.31 -16.42
CA ASP A 447 1.01 -2.98 -16.40
C ASP A 447 -0.15 -2.11 -15.95
N THR A 448 0.15 -0.97 -15.34
CA THR A 448 -0.81 -0.17 -14.57
C THR A 448 -1.20 1.12 -15.26
N ALA A 449 -1.05 1.19 -16.58
CA ALA A 449 -1.63 2.26 -17.37
C ALA A 449 -3.16 2.33 -17.17
N PRO A 450 -3.78 3.52 -17.21
CA PRO A 450 -3.17 4.84 -17.39
C PRO A 450 -2.39 5.36 -16.17
N TYR A 451 -1.65 6.45 -16.32
CA TYR A 451 -0.65 6.92 -15.36
C TYR A 451 -1.01 8.23 -14.66
N PHE A 452 -0.33 8.46 -13.53
CA PHE A 452 -0.53 9.54 -12.56
C PHE A 452 -1.82 9.40 -11.75
N HIS A 453 -1.97 10.26 -10.74
CA HIS A 453 -3.13 10.25 -9.84
C HIS A 453 -4.47 10.45 -10.54
N ASN A 454 -4.46 10.92 -11.79
CA ASN A 454 -5.63 11.33 -12.54
C ASN A 454 -5.75 10.67 -13.92
N ASN A 455 -5.01 9.58 -14.18
CA ASN A 455 -5.03 8.86 -15.46
C ASN A 455 -4.74 9.72 -16.71
N SER A 456 -4.07 10.87 -16.55
CA SER A 456 -3.88 11.85 -17.61
C SER A 456 -2.80 11.50 -18.64
N ALA A 457 -2.08 10.38 -18.47
CA ALA A 457 -1.19 9.78 -19.46
C ALA A 457 -1.64 8.36 -19.76
N GLN A 458 -1.89 8.05 -21.03
CA GLN A 458 -2.48 6.77 -21.44
C GLN A 458 -1.44 5.68 -21.65
N THR A 459 -0.18 6.05 -21.93
CA THR A 459 0.91 5.11 -22.15
C THR A 459 2.14 5.45 -21.33
N LEU A 460 3.02 4.46 -21.17
CA LEU A 460 4.27 4.62 -20.43
C LEU A 460 5.15 5.71 -21.06
N GLU A 461 5.17 5.76 -22.39
CA GLU A 461 5.86 6.79 -23.16
C GLU A 461 5.31 8.19 -22.85
N GLU A 462 3.99 8.35 -22.79
CA GLU A 462 3.36 9.63 -22.43
C GLU A 462 3.68 10.06 -20.99
N ALA A 463 3.75 9.08 -20.06
CA ALA A 463 4.14 9.34 -18.68
C ALA A 463 5.60 9.81 -18.60
N ILE A 464 6.52 9.18 -19.32
CA ILE A 464 7.94 9.61 -19.35
C ILE A 464 8.08 10.96 -20.06
N LEU A 465 7.36 11.19 -21.15
CA LEU A 465 7.39 12.46 -21.88
C LEU A 465 6.81 13.64 -21.09
N HIS A 466 6.08 13.38 -20.00
CA HIS A 466 5.68 14.42 -19.05
C HIS A 466 6.88 15.23 -18.55
N TYR A 467 8.01 14.58 -18.27
CA TYR A 467 9.22 15.24 -17.75
C TYR A 467 9.96 16.10 -18.78
N ALA A 468 9.58 16.02 -20.07
CA ALA A 468 10.01 16.94 -21.13
C ALA A 468 9.02 18.11 -21.36
N SER A 469 7.86 18.09 -20.69
CA SER A 469 6.76 19.02 -20.94
C SER A 469 6.93 20.37 -20.25
N ASP A 470 6.14 21.36 -20.69
CA ASP A 470 6.04 22.65 -19.98
C ASP A 470 5.37 22.51 -18.62
N ALA A 471 4.43 21.57 -18.46
CA ALA A 471 3.74 21.31 -17.20
C ALA A 471 4.76 20.90 -16.12
N PHE A 472 5.67 19.97 -16.43
CA PHE A 472 6.76 19.63 -15.53
C PHE A 472 7.70 20.82 -15.33
N ALA A 473 8.16 21.48 -16.40
CA ALA A 473 9.13 22.58 -16.29
C ALA A 473 8.68 23.74 -15.39
N LEU A 474 7.37 23.98 -15.30
CA LEU A 474 6.78 25.04 -14.49
C LEU A 474 6.49 24.59 -13.04
N SER A 475 6.51 23.29 -12.75
CA SER A 475 6.32 22.74 -11.40
C SER A 475 7.51 23.05 -10.46
N PRO A 476 7.34 22.95 -9.13
CA PRO A 476 8.41 23.05 -8.16
C PRO A 476 9.60 22.14 -8.48
N GLU A 477 9.36 20.86 -8.79
CA GLU A 477 10.46 19.93 -9.12
C GLU A 477 11.08 20.22 -10.49
N GLY A 478 10.31 20.67 -11.48
CA GLY A 478 10.88 21.12 -12.75
C GLY A 478 11.73 22.38 -12.64
N ASN A 479 11.38 23.30 -11.73
CA ASN A 479 12.22 24.47 -11.43
C ASN A 479 13.55 24.06 -10.77
N ARG A 480 13.56 22.94 -10.03
CA ARG A 480 14.75 22.40 -9.36
C ARG A 480 15.64 21.60 -10.31
N PHE A 481 15.07 20.75 -11.14
CA PHE A 481 15.82 19.82 -12.00
C PHE A 481 15.98 20.29 -13.45
N GLY A 482 15.12 21.19 -13.92
CA GLY A 482 14.98 21.54 -15.33
C GLY A 482 14.26 20.44 -16.12
N LYS A 483 13.87 20.75 -17.36
CA LYS A 483 13.30 19.75 -18.28
C LYS A 483 14.28 18.61 -18.53
N ILE A 484 13.75 17.39 -18.61
CA ILE A 484 14.49 16.22 -19.03
C ILE A 484 14.26 16.02 -20.52
N GLU A 485 15.30 16.21 -21.33
CA GLU A 485 15.24 16.04 -22.78
C GLU A 485 15.55 14.58 -23.14
N PHE A 486 14.61 13.92 -23.82
CA PHE A 486 14.77 12.54 -24.28
C PHE A 486 14.95 12.50 -25.80
N THR A 487 16.03 11.87 -26.26
CA THR A 487 16.06 11.38 -27.64
C THR A 487 15.07 10.22 -27.81
N PRO A 488 14.55 9.96 -29.02
CA PRO A 488 13.68 8.80 -29.25
C PRO A 488 14.31 7.47 -28.81
N THR A 489 15.64 7.34 -28.93
CA THR A 489 16.38 6.17 -28.45
C THR A 489 16.38 6.08 -26.92
N GLN A 490 16.63 7.17 -26.20
CA GLN A 490 16.58 7.14 -24.73
C GLN A 490 15.20 6.82 -24.20
N LEU A 491 14.14 7.37 -24.81
CA LEU A 491 12.77 7.04 -24.44
C LEU A 491 12.50 5.53 -24.63
N ALA A 492 12.84 4.98 -25.79
CA ALA A 492 12.72 3.55 -26.05
C ALA A 492 13.52 2.71 -25.03
N ASP A 493 14.78 3.08 -24.78
CA ASP A 493 15.66 2.41 -23.81
C ASP A 493 15.04 2.36 -22.40
N ILE A 494 14.53 3.48 -21.89
CA ILE A 494 13.88 3.55 -20.58
C ILE A 494 12.62 2.67 -20.55
N THR A 495 11.77 2.77 -21.57
CA THR A 495 10.52 1.99 -21.59
C THR A 495 10.77 0.48 -21.71
N ASP A 496 11.75 0.04 -22.49
CA ASP A 496 12.14 -1.36 -22.60
C ASP A 496 12.68 -1.90 -21.28
N PHE A 497 13.41 -1.06 -20.52
CA PHE A 497 13.84 -1.40 -19.16
C PHE A 497 12.65 -1.61 -18.23
N MET A 498 11.71 -0.66 -18.17
CA MET A 498 10.53 -0.76 -17.31
C MET A 498 9.66 -1.97 -17.66
N ARG A 499 9.43 -2.22 -18.96
CA ARG A 499 8.72 -3.42 -19.45
C ARG A 499 9.46 -4.71 -19.08
N SER A 500 10.79 -4.75 -19.16
CA SER A 500 11.58 -5.93 -18.81
C SER A 500 11.51 -6.25 -17.31
N VAL A 501 11.58 -5.23 -16.45
CA VAL A 501 11.43 -5.38 -14.99
C VAL A 501 10.02 -5.86 -14.65
N ASN A 502 9.00 -5.31 -15.29
CA ASN A 502 7.61 -5.73 -15.13
C ASN A 502 7.41 -7.21 -15.47
N VAL A 503 7.94 -7.66 -16.61
CA VAL A 503 7.86 -9.08 -17.03
C VAL A 503 8.55 -9.99 -16.01
N LEU A 504 9.72 -9.59 -15.49
CA LEU A 504 10.44 -10.36 -14.48
C LEU A 504 9.64 -10.52 -13.19
N ASP A 505 9.00 -9.44 -12.73
CA ASP A 505 8.20 -9.44 -11.51
C ASP A 505 6.96 -10.34 -11.65
N ASN A 506 6.14 -10.13 -12.69
CA ASN A 506 4.96 -10.97 -12.92
C ASN A 506 5.33 -12.46 -13.02
N MET A 507 6.42 -12.79 -13.71
CA MET A 507 6.91 -14.16 -13.77
C MET A 507 7.32 -14.70 -12.39
N GLN A 508 7.97 -13.89 -11.55
CA GLN A 508 8.33 -14.26 -10.17
C GLN A 508 7.08 -14.53 -9.32
N GLN A 509 6.07 -13.67 -9.43
CA GLN A 509 4.82 -13.78 -8.68
C GLN A 509 4.01 -15.01 -9.11
N VAL A 510 3.90 -15.28 -10.41
CA VAL A 510 3.28 -16.50 -10.93
C VAL A 510 4.03 -17.74 -10.46
N ARG A 511 5.38 -17.74 -10.47
CA ARG A 511 6.18 -18.87 -9.97
C ARG A 511 5.94 -19.16 -8.50
N LYS A 512 5.83 -18.13 -7.66
CA LYS A 512 5.51 -18.27 -6.23
C LYS A 512 4.16 -18.95 -6.05
N ASN A 513 3.13 -18.49 -6.76
CA ASN A 513 1.78 -19.07 -6.70
C ASN A 513 1.74 -20.51 -7.24
N PHE A 514 2.42 -20.79 -8.35
CA PHE A 514 2.54 -22.15 -8.88
C PHE A 514 3.26 -23.09 -7.92
N THR A 515 4.27 -22.60 -7.21
CA THR A 515 4.98 -23.39 -6.17
C THR A 515 4.03 -23.78 -5.05
N TYR A 516 3.19 -22.85 -4.58
CA TYR A 516 2.16 -23.15 -3.58
C TYR A 516 1.17 -24.21 -4.08
N ILE A 517 0.67 -24.08 -5.32
CA ILE A 517 -0.27 -25.05 -5.91
C ILE A 517 0.38 -26.43 -6.07
N ALA A 518 1.63 -26.48 -6.53
CA ALA A 518 2.36 -27.73 -6.69
C ALA A 518 2.55 -28.46 -5.35
N ALA A 519 2.79 -27.72 -4.26
CA ALA A 519 2.91 -28.24 -2.90
C ALA A 519 1.56 -28.64 -2.28
N ASN A 520 0.46 -28.08 -2.77
CA ASN A 520 -0.90 -28.29 -2.24
C ASN A 520 -1.88 -28.72 -3.34
N PRO A 521 -1.62 -29.84 -4.04
CA PRO A 521 -2.32 -30.17 -5.28
C PRO A 521 -3.80 -30.51 -5.12
N ASP A 522 -4.24 -30.80 -3.89
CA ASP A 522 -5.63 -31.18 -3.58
C ASP A 522 -6.44 -30.02 -2.96
N LYS A 523 -5.81 -28.84 -2.76
CA LYS A 523 -6.54 -27.63 -2.34
C LYS A 523 -7.20 -26.96 -3.55
N ASP A 524 -8.32 -26.29 -3.30
CA ASP A 524 -8.91 -25.37 -4.27
C ASP A 524 -7.89 -24.27 -4.60
N SER A 525 -7.67 -24.06 -5.89
CA SER A 525 -6.71 -23.10 -6.43
C SER A 525 -7.29 -22.28 -7.57
N ASP A 526 -8.61 -22.33 -7.82
CA ASP A 526 -9.21 -21.76 -9.03
C ASP A 526 -9.00 -20.25 -9.09
N ALA A 527 -9.18 -19.57 -7.96
CA ALA A 527 -8.95 -18.13 -7.84
C ALA A 527 -7.48 -17.75 -8.06
N ILE A 528 -6.54 -18.54 -7.52
CA ILE A 528 -5.08 -18.33 -7.71
C ILE A 528 -4.71 -18.56 -9.18
N VAL A 529 -5.25 -19.60 -9.81
CA VAL A 529 -5.02 -19.92 -11.22
C VAL A 529 -5.55 -18.82 -12.13
N ALA A 530 -6.73 -18.27 -11.85
CA ALA A 530 -7.30 -17.16 -12.61
C ALA A 530 -6.44 -15.91 -12.53
N MET A 531 -5.97 -15.54 -11.33
CA MET A 531 -5.03 -14.44 -11.12
C MET A 531 -3.71 -14.66 -11.89
N CYS A 532 -3.07 -15.82 -11.74
CA CYS A 532 -1.84 -16.14 -12.48
C CYS A 532 -2.01 -16.10 -13.99
N LYS A 533 -3.19 -16.44 -14.50
CA LYS A 533 -3.49 -16.33 -15.93
C LYS A 533 -3.57 -14.86 -16.36
N GLY A 534 -4.14 -13.98 -15.53
CA GLY A 534 -4.10 -12.52 -15.72
C GLY A 534 -2.66 -12.03 -15.87
N ASP A 535 -1.83 -12.28 -14.86
CA ASP A 535 -0.41 -11.88 -14.83
C ASP A 535 0.36 -12.39 -16.07
N LEU A 536 0.11 -13.63 -16.51
CA LEU A 536 0.75 -14.20 -17.71
C LEU A 536 0.26 -13.56 -19.02
N ASN A 537 -1.01 -13.15 -19.10
CA ASN A 537 -1.51 -12.40 -20.24
C ASN A 537 -0.92 -10.99 -20.28
N ASP A 538 -0.72 -10.38 -19.11
CA ASP A 538 -0.06 -9.07 -19.00
C ASP A 538 1.40 -9.15 -19.45
N VAL A 539 2.12 -10.20 -19.06
CA VAL A 539 3.45 -10.49 -19.62
C VAL A 539 3.40 -10.55 -21.14
N ILE A 540 2.41 -11.22 -21.75
CA ILE A 540 2.28 -11.27 -23.22
C ILE A 540 2.04 -9.89 -23.81
N ARG A 541 1.13 -9.09 -23.22
CA ARG A 541 0.81 -7.73 -23.67
C ARG A 541 2.06 -6.84 -23.64
N VAL A 542 2.77 -6.82 -22.51
CA VAL A 542 3.99 -6.03 -22.33
C VAL A 542 5.10 -6.44 -23.30
N LEU A 543 5.25 -7.74 -23.56
CA LEU A 543 6.21 -8.24 -24.56
C LEU A 543 5.80 -7.85 -26.00
N ASP A 544 4.50 -7.72 -26.29
CA ASP A 544 3.99 -7.37 -27.61
C ASP A 544 4.15 -5.90 -27.96
N ASP A 545 3.98 -4.99 -27.01
CA ASP A 545 4.06 -3.54 -27.21
C ASP A 545 5.33 -3.09 -27.95
N GLN A 546 6.46 -3.75 -27.69
CA GLN A 546 7.77 -3.44 -28.29
C GLN A 546 8.41 -4.67 -28.98
N ASN A 547 7.65 -5.75 -29.18
CA ASN A 547 8.16 -7.01 -29.73
C ASN A 547 9.42 -7.52 -28.99
N LEU A 548 9.39 -7.44 -27.66
CA LEU A 548 10.45 -7.85 -26.77
C LEU A 548 10.44 -9.37 -26.58
N TYR A 549 11.63 -9.97 -26.50
CA TYR A 549 11.84 -11.38 -26.14
C TYR A 549 10.85 -12.37 -26.80
N PRO A 550 10.77 -12.46 -28.14
CA PRO A 550 9.73 -13.25 -28.83
C PRO A 550 9.76 -14.75 -28.50
N GLN A 551 10.92 -15.29 -28.12
CA GLN A 551 11.04 -16.68 -27.65
C GLN A 551 10.39 -16.87 -26.28
N LEU A 552 10.62 -15.94 -25.35
CA LEU A 552 9.96 -15.93 -24.04
C LEU A 552 8.45 -15.82 -24.20
N LYS A 553 7.96 -14.90 -25.06
CA LYS A 553 6.53 -14.79 -25.36
C LYS A 553 5.92 -16.14 -25.76
N ALA A 554 6.57 -16.86 -26.69
CA ALA A 554 6.08 -18.17 -27.13
C ALA A 554 6.05 -19.20 -25.98
N GLN A 555 7.03 -19.15 -25.07
CA GLN A 555 7.04 -20.00 -23.87
C GLN A 555 5.93 -19.63 -22.89
N ILE A 556 5.66 -18.34 -22.67
CA ILE A 556 4.56 -17.89 -21.81
C ILE A 556 3.21 -18.34 -22.38
N GLN A 557 3.01 -18.23 -23.70
CA GLN A 557 1.82 -18.77 -24.37
C GLN A 557 1.67 -20.29 -24.14
N GLN A 558 2.78 -21.03 -24.17
CA GLN A 558 2.79 -22.45 -23.85
C GLN A 558 2.43 -22.71 -22.38
N VAL A 559 2.96 -21.92 -21.44
CA VAL A 559 2.62 -22.01 -20.01
C VAL A 559 1.12 -21.80 -19.80
N ILE A 560 0.52 -20.78 -20.43
CA ILE A 560 -0.93 -20.54 -20.35
C ILE A 560 -1.73 -21.74 -20.88
N ALA A 561 -1.33 -22.29 -22.02
CA ALA A 561 -2.00 -23.47 -22.59
C ALA A 561 -1.91 -24.70 -21.65
N VAL A 562 -0.77 -24.89 -20.98
CA VAL A 562 -0.60 -25.96 -19.99
C VAL A 562 -1.40 -25.68 -18.72
N LEU A 563 -1.43 -24.43 -18.25
CA LEU A 563 -2.21 -24.01 -17.08
C LEU A 563 -3.69 -24.34 -17.24
N GLU A 564 -4.27 -24.03 -18.42
CA GLU A 564 -5.66 -24.32 -18.73
C GLU A 564 -6.00 -25.81 -18.70
N MET A 565 -5.05 -26.68 -19.08
CA MET A 565 -5.22 -28.12 -18.97
C MET A 565 -5.00 -28.62 -17.54
N ALA A 566 -4.03 -28.03 -16.83
CA ALA A 566 -3.55 -28.55 -15.55
C ALA A 566 -4.42 -28.14 -14.35
N LYS A 567 -5.21 -27.07 -14.48
CA LYS A 567 -6.05 -26.54 -13.39
C LYS A 567 -7.03 -27.57 -12.83
N ASP A 568 -7.56 -28.45 -13.68
CA ASP A 568 -8.55 -29.47 -13.32
C ASP A 568 -7.93 -30.77 -12.76
N PHE A 569 -6.60 -30.90 -12.75
CA PHE A 569 -5.92 -32.06 -12.16
C PHE A 569 -5.81 -31.96 -10.64
N THR A 570 -5.55 -33.10 -10.00
CA THR A 570 -5.29 -33.22 -8.56
C THR A 570 -4.06 -34.11 -8.29
N GLY A 571 -3.63 -34.19 -7.03
CA GLY A 571 -2.51 -35.02 -6.59
C GLY A 571 -1.22 -34.86 -7.40
N ALA A 572 -0.51 -35.98 -7.62
CA ALA A 572 0.80 -35.98 -8.27
C ALA A 572 0.80 -35.44 -9.72
N ASN A 573 -0.31 -35.56 -10.45
CA ASN A 573 -0.43 -35.00 -11.80
C ASN A 573 -0.41 -33.48 -11.75
N LYS A 574 -1.22 -32.85 -10.88
CA LYS A 574 -1.22 -31.39 -10.70
C LYS A 574 0.17 -30.89 -10.32
N THR A 575 0.79 -31.51 -9.32
CA THR A 575 2.18 -31.18 -8.92
C THR A 575 3.16 -31.24 -10.09
N SER A 576 3.10 -32.27 -10.93
CA SER A 576 4.03 -32.44 -12.05
C SER A 576 3.88 -31.35 -13.12
N TYR A 577 2.65 -31.00 -13.48
CA TYR A 577 2.40 -29.93 -14.47
C TYR A 577 2.79 -28.55 -13.95
N PHE A 578 2.49 -28.25 -12.68
CA PHE A 578 2.90 -26.97 -12.09
C PHE A 578 4.42 -26.87 -11.94
N ASN A 579 5.11 -27.94 -11.56
CA ASN A 579 6.59 -27.96 -11.56
C ASN A 579 7.18 -27.72 -12.96
N TYR A 580 6.59 -28.32 -14.00
CA TYR A 580 7.01 -28.04 -15.38
C TYR A 580 6.86 -26.55 -15.74
N MET A 581 5.73 -25.93 -15.40
CA MET A 581 5.52 -24.50 -15.66
C MET A 581 6.49 -23.62 -14.86
N ILE A 582 6.78 -23.97 -13.61
CA ILE A 582 7.80 -23.29 -12.77
C ILE A 582 9.17 -23.36 -13.44
N ASP A 583 9.56 -24.51 -13.98
CA ASP A 583 10.85 -24.69 -14.68
C ASP A 583 10.93 -23.81 -15.93
N VAL A 584 9.84 -23.75 -16.73
CA VAL A 584 9.78 -22.89 -17.92
C VAL A 584 9.92 -21.42 -17.55
N LEU A 585 9.20 -20.95 -16.53
CA LEU A 585 9.29 -19.56 -16.07
C LEU A 585 10.68 -19.26 -15.49
N THR A 586 11.28 -20.21 -14.78
CA THR A 586 12.64 -20.07 -14.24
C THR A 586 13.67 -19.90 -15.36
N ALA A 587 13.59 -20.73 -16.40
CA ALA A 587 14.47 -20.64 -17.56
C ALA A 587 14.21 -19.38 -18.42
N GLY A 588 12.96 -18.90 -18.44
CA GLY A 588 12.57 -17.67 -19.14
C GLY A 588 13.30 -16.43 -18.59
N LYS A 589 13.53 -16.37 -17.28
CA LYS A 589 14.31 -15.30 -16.63
C LYS A 589 15.68 -15.10 -17.25
N ASP A 590 16.36 -16.21 -17.58
CA ASP A 590 17.70 -16.20 -18.16
C ASP A 590 17.72 -15.68 -19.60
N GLN A 591 16.57 -15.44 -20.25
CA GLN A 591 16.51 -14.77 -21.55
C GLN A 591 16.50 -13.25 -21.43
N ILE A 592 16.09 -12.73 -20.26
CA ILE A 592 16.10 -11.29 -19.96
C ILE A 592 17.43 -10.89 -19.32
N MET A 593 17.88 -11.65 -18.31
CA MET A 593 19.09 -11.35 -17.55
C MET A 593 20.28 -12.24 -17.93
N LEU A 594 21.48 -11.63 -17.97
CA LEU A 594 22.76 -12.30 -18.16
C LEU A 594 23.39 -12.70 -16.82
N GLU A 595 23.34 -11.79 -15.84
CA GLU A 595 23.86 -11.99 -14.49
C GLU A 595 22.82 -11.50 -13.48
N ASN A 596 22.58 -12.30 -12.43
CA ASN A 596 21.76 -11.94 -11.28
C ASN A 596 22.39 -12.52 -10.00
N PRO A 597 23.57 -12.03 -9.59
CA PRO A 597 24.35 -12.60 -8.49
C PRO A 597 23.65 -12.42 -7.13
N ALA A 598 22.75 -11.45 -7.01
CA ALA A 598 21.97 -11.18 -5.81
C ALA A 598 20.62 -11.93 -5.75
N GLN A 599 20.27 -12.72 -6.78
CA GLN A 599 18.97 -13.42 -6.90
C GLN A 599 17.77 -12.49 -6.71
N VAL A 600 17.85 -11.31 -7.31
CA VAL A 600 16.86 -10.24 -7.22
C VAL A 600 15.47 -10.69 -7.70
N PHE A 601 15.42 -11.31 -8.89
CA PHE A 601 14.27 -11.99 -9.48
C PHE A 601 14.53 -13.49 -9.62
#